data_AF-A0A1C5XZ72-F1
#
_entry.id   AF-A0A1C5XZ72-F1
#
_cell.length_a   1.000
_cell.length_b   1.000
_cell.length_c   1.000
_cell.angle_alpha   90.00
_cell.angle_beta   90.00
_cell.angle_gamma   90.00
#
_symmetry.space_group_name_H-M   'P 1'
#
loop_
_entity.id
_entity.type
_entity.pdbx_description
1 polymer ?
#
loop_
_entity_poly.entity_id
_entity_poly.type
_entity_poly.pdbx_seq_one_letter_code
_entity_poly.pdbx_strand_id
1 'polypeptide(L)'
;MHIGSGLNTVSSLYGQQKGNQMKTPASAEKTFYTAETPKVYQIFTTDNMLWTGGNGTGLSYCLKYADDSTDENPVVLAKGVDENGKEFEQRIYINDVNPSNATVVEMRALEAHYKVEKQGGFTSLPLEAGNMGLNDRRDFIAMFKKSIEDLNKLGRFDLSLLWTKSMDTYLDLTSANSKYK
;
A
#
# COMPACT_ATOMS: atom_id res chain seq x y z
N MET A 1 40.79 33.53 5.70
CA MET A 1 40.01 32.43 6.30
C MET A 1 38.58 32.92 6.50
N HIS A 2 37.65 32.42 5.67
CA HIS A 2 36.18 32.40 5.75
C HIS A 2 35.74 31.76 4.41
N ILE A 3 35.55 30.44 4.36
CA ILE A 3 34.29 29.66 4.41
C ILE A 3 33.25 30.06 3.34
N GLY A 4 32.92 29.12 2.46
CA GLY A 4 31.65 29.13 1.72
C GLY A 4 31.67 28.44 0.35
N SER A 5 31.68 27.11 0.29
CA SER A 5 31.22 26.35 -0.87
C SER A 5 30.53 25.07 -0.32
N GLY A 6 29.25 24.83 -0.55
CA GLY A 6 28.53 24.93 -1.80
C GLY A 6 28.14 23.50 -2.14
N LEU A 7 26.89 23.15 -1.86
CA LEU A 7 26.27 21.83 -1.99
C LEU A 7 26.54 21.21 -3.36
N ASN A 8 27.11 20.01 -3.40
CA ASN A 8 27.20 19.18 -4.60
C ASN A 8 25.97 18.28 -4.70
N THR A 9 25.04 18.64 -5.57
CA THR A 9 23.94 17.79 -6.01
C THR A 9 24.47 16.80 -7.05
N VAL A 10 24.38 15.50 -6.77
CA VAL A 10 24.74 14.42 -7.69
C VAL A 10 23.61 14.26 -8.71
N SER A 11 23.86 14.58 -9.97
CA SER A 11 22.93 14.32 -11.08
C SER A 11 22.99 12.84 -11.49
N SER A 12 21.84 12.16 -11.51
CA SER A 12 21.73 10.81 -12.06
C SER A 12 21.77 10.84 -13.59
N LEU A 13 22.64 9.99 -14.13
CA LEU A 13 22.71 9.64 -15.54
C LEU A 13 21.45 8.88 -15.96
N TYR A 14 20.75 9.40 -16.98
CA TYR A 14 19.99 8.59 -17.92
C TYR A 14 20.45 8.94 -19.34
N GLY A 15 20.66 7.87 -20.12
CA GLY A 15 21.61 7.79 -21.22
C GLY A 15 21.27 8.58 -22.48
N GLN A 16 22.33 8.95 -23.20
CA GLN A 16 22.29 9.34 -24.60
C GLN A 16 21.80 8.15 -25.45
N GLN A 17 20.76 8.36 -26.26
CA GLN A 17 20.53 7.58 -27.47
C GLN A 17 20.68 8.48 -28.69
N LYS A 18 21.62 8.09 -29.57
CA LYS A 18 21.88 8.69 -30.87
C LYS A 18 20.76 8.33 -31.85
N GLY A 19 20.41 9.31 -32.68
CA GLY A 19 19.22 9.33 -33.52
C GLY A 19 19.24 8.44 -34.75
N ASN A 20 18.03 8.11 -35.19
CA ASN A 20 17.73 7.69 -36.55
C ASN A 20 16.67 8.64 -37.11
N GLN A 21 16.93 9.15 -38.31
CA GLN A 21 16.06 10.04 -39.07
C GLN A 21 14.79 9.28 -39.51
N MET A 22 13.62 9.83 -39.19
CA MET A 22 12.39 9.56 -39.93
C MET A 22 11.74 10.89 -40.33
N LYS A 23 11.32 10.92 -41.60
CA LYS A 23 10.75 12.07 -42.31
C LYS A 23 9.46 12.56 -41.65
N THR A 24 9.32 13.87 -41.59
CA THR A 24 8.15 14.62 -41.12
C THR A 24 6.93 14.39 -42.02
N PRO A 25 5.74 14.12 -41.47
CA PRO A 25 4.48 14.60 -42.02
C PRO A 25 4.03 15.85 -41.28
N ALA A 26 3.49 16.80 -42.03
CA ALA A 26 3.03 18.09 -41.57
C ALA A 26 1.80 17.99 -40.65
N SER A 27 1.68 18.99 -39.78
CA SER A 27 0.48 19.40 -39.02
C SER A 27 -0.03 18.42 -37.96
N ALA A 28 0.53 18.54 -36.76
CA ALA A 28 -0.24 18.34 -35.53
C ALA A 28 0.11 19.50 -34.58
N GLU A 29 -0.86 20.37 -34.31
CA GLU A 29 -0.78 21.30 -33.18
C GLU A 29 -0.55 20.45 -31.93
N LYS A 30 0.69 20.42 -31.45
CA LYS A 30 1.06 19.74 -30.22
C LYS A 30 0.63 20.68 -29.12
N THR A 31 -0.61 20.52 -28.65
CA THR A 31 -1.08 21.14 -27.41
C THR A 31 -0.14 20.67 -26.31
N PHE A 32 0.82 21.51 -25.94
CA PHE A 32 1.61 21.27 -24.76
C PHE A 32 0.64 21.38 -23.59
N TYR A 33 0.25 20.25 -23.02
CA TYR A 33 -0.40 20.25 -21.72
C TYR A 33 0.54 21.01 -20.78
N THR A 34 0.08 22.15 -20.29
CA THR A 34 0.73 22.82 -19.16
C THR A 34 0.79 21.77 -18.06
N ALA A 35 1.98 21.29 -17.72
CA ALA A 35 2.14 20.38 -16.59
C ALA A 35 1.58 21.12 -15.37
N GLU A 36 0.47 20.62 -14.83
CA GLU A 36 -0.06 21.14 -13.57
C GLU A 36 1.09 21.12 -12.55
N THR A 37 1.21 22.19 -11.78
CA THR A 37 2.19 22.29 -10.70
C THR A 37 2.15 21.01 -9.85
N PRO A 38 3.30 20.42 -9.46
CA PRO A 38 3.31 19.22 -8.65
C PRO A 38 2.43 19.40 -7.41
N LYS A 39 1.39 18.56 -7.27
CA LYS A 39 0.53 18.57 -6.09
C LYS A 39 1.33 18.04 -4.92
N VAL A 40 1.53 18.88 -3.90
CA VAL A 40 2.19 18.51 -2.65
C VAL A 40 1.13 18.05 -1.66
N TYR A 41 1.08 16.75 -1.39
CA TYR A 41 0.15 16.19 -0.41
C TYR A 41 0.76 16.26 0.99
N GLN A 42 0.01 16.77 1.96
CA GLN A 42 0.39 16.70 3.37
C GLN A 42 0.14 15.29 3.91
N ILE A 43 1.14 14.44 3.75
CA ILE A 43 1.19 13.09 4.32
C ILE A 43 1.91 13.17 5.68
N PHE A 44 1.68 12.21 6.59
CA PHE A 44 2.44 12.16 7.84
C PHE A 44 3.95 12.14 7.54
N THR A 45 4.75 13.00 8.19
CA THR A 45 6.21 13.13 7.96
C THR A 45 7.01 12.86 9.24
N THR A 46 6.53 11.98 10.11
CA THR A 46 7.03 11.84 11.49
C THR A 46 7.38 10.41 11.85
N ASP A 47 8.24 10.25 12.85
CA ASP A 47 8.78 8.96 13.33
C ASP A 47 7.72 7.96 13.87
N ASN A 48 6.48 8.41 14.09
CA ASN A 48 5.39 7.59 14.65
C ASN A 48 4.50 6.92 13.60
N MET A 49 4.96 6.84 12.34
CA MET A 49 4.24 6.15 11.27
C MET A 49 4.36 4.64 11.42
N LEU A 50 3.23 3.94 11.30
CA LEU A 50 3.16 2.48 11.34
C LEU A 50 3.52 1.87 9.98
N TRP A 51 3.12 2.54 8.91
CA TRP A 51 3.31 2.04 7.55
C TRP A 51 3.18 3.18 6.53
N THR A 52 3.88 3.04 5.41
CA THR A 52 3.74 3.89 4.23
C THR A 52 3.87 3.03 2.98
N GLY A 53 3.05 3.32 1.97
CA GLY A 53 3.15 2.65 0.69
C GLY A 53 1.95 2.90 -0.22
N GLY A 54 1.83 2.04 -1.23
CA GLY A 54 0.70 1.97 -2.13
C GLY A 54 0.51 0.54 -2.62
N ASN A 55 -0.59 0.27 -3.32
CA ASN A 55 -0.90 -1.07 -3.80
C ASN A 55 -0.79 -1.23 -5.33
N GLY A 56 -0.48 -0.14 -6.06
CA GLY A 56 -0.26 -0.16 -7.51
C GLY A 56 -1.40 0.38 -8.36
N THR A 57 -2.57 0.67 -7.77
CA THR A 57 -3.72 1.26 -8.49
C THR A 57 -3.66 2.78 -8.63
N GLY A 58 -2.72 3.43 -7.94
CA GLY A 58 -2.73 4.87 -7.68
C GLY A 58 -3.04 5.20 -6.21
N LEU A 59 -3.66 4.26 -5.48
CA LEU A 59 -3.85 4.36 -4.04
C LEU A 59 -2.49 4.35 -3.31
N SER A 60 -2.20 5.42 -2.58
CA SER A 60 -1.02 5.54 -1.72
C SER A 60 -1.36 6.29 -0.44
N TYR A 61 -0.91 5.76 0.69
CA TYR A 61 -1.27 6.28 2.00
C TYR A 61 -0.24 5.93 3.07
N CYS A 62 -0.40 6.60 4.20
CA CYS A 62 0.39 6.38 5.40
C CYS A 62 -0.54 6.09 6.59
N LEU A 63 -0.08 5.22 7.47
CA LEU A 63 -0.79 4.79 8.67
C LEU A 63 -0.08 5.35 9.90
N LYS A 64 -0.84 5.87 10.86
CA LYS A 64 -0.38 6.32 12.18
C LYS A 64 -1.45 5.94 13.20
N TYR A 65 -1.08 5.66 14.45
CA TYR A 65 -2.09 5.66 15.52
C TYR A 65 -2.77 7.03 15.65
N ALA A 66 -4.07 7.01 15.90
CA ALA A 66 -4.81 8.19 16.32
C ALA A 66 -4.34 8.63 17.72
N ASP A 67 -4.46 9.93 18.02
CA ASP A 67 -3.98 10.45 19.31
C ASP A 67 -4.78 9.93 20.51
N ASP A 68 -6.02 9.45 20.27
CA ASP A 68 -6.91 8.81 21.24
C ASP A 68 -6.92 7.27 21.12
N SER A 69 -5.96 6.68 20.40
CA SER A 69 -5.78 5.22 20.34
C SER A 69 -5.32 4.69 21.70
N THR A 70 -5.90 3.58 22.16
CA THR A 70 -5.44 2.84 23.35
C THR A 70 -5.10 1.40 23.02
N ASP A 71 -4.52 0.67 23.97
CA ASP A 71 -4.22 -0.77 23.77
C ASP A 71 -5.52 -1.60 23.70
N GLU A 72 -6.57 -1.20 24.44
CA GLU A 72 -7.87 -1.88 24.44
C GLU A 72 -8.71 -1.54 23.22
N ASN A 73 -8.58 -0.32 22.70
CA ASN A 73 -9.27 0.14 21.50
C ASN A 73 -8.26 0.79 20.54
N PRO A 74 -7.51 -0.01 19.78
CA PRO A 74 -6.52 0.52 18.87
C PRO A 74 -7.21 1.20 17.68
N VAL A 75 -6.85 2.46 17.45
CA VAL A 75 -7.36 3.26 16.34
C VAL A 75 -6.23 3.74 15.46
N VAL A 76 -6.32 3.45 14.17
CA VAL A 76 -5.34 3.84 13.16
C VAL A 76 -5.96 4.87 12.21
N LEU A 77 -5.23 5.94 11.93
CA LEU A 77 -5.53 6.91 10.88
C LEU A 77 -4.75 6.55 9.62
N ALA A 78 -5.47 6.47 8.51
CA ALA A 78 -4.93 6.37 7.18
C ALA A 78 -5.12 7.69 6.45
N LYS A 79 -4.04 8.28 5.95
CA LYS A 79 -4.10 9.51 5.15
C LYS A 79 -3.31 9.34 3.86
N GLY A 80 -3.89 9.74 2.74
CA GLY A 80 -3.26 9.53 1.44
C GLY A 80 -4.10 10.04 0.26
N VAL A 81 -3.81 9.48 -0.91
CA VAL A 81 -4.51 9.71 -2.17
C VAL A 81 -5.10 8.40 -2.67
N ASP A 82 -6.33 8.45 -3.17
CA ASP A 82 -7.00 7.30 -3.77
C ASP A 82 -6.53 7.03 -5.20
N GLU A 83 -7.05 5.98 -5.82
CA GLU A 83 -6.76 5.59 -7.21
C GLU A 83 -7.09 6.68 -8.25
N ASN A 84 -7.90 7.69 -7.90
CA ASN A 84 -8.26 8.82 -8.76
C ASN A 84 -7.44 10.08 -8.43
N GLY A 85 -6.49 10.00 -7.51
CA GLY A 85 -5.67 11.13 -7.04
C GLY A 85 -6.41 12.09 -6.10
N LYS A 86 -7.53 11.67 -5.51
CA LYS A 86 -8.26 12.46 -4.51
C LYS A 86 -7.71 12.16 -3.12
N GLU A 87 -7.49 13.20 -2.33
CA GLU A 87 -7.07 13.06 -0.94
C GLU A 87 -8.16 12.40 -0.09
N PHE A 88 -7.73 11.55 0.83
CA PHE A 88 -8.60 10.94 1.83
C PHE A 88 -7.93 10.88 3.20
N GLU A 89 -8.79 10.85 4.23
CA GLU A 89 -8.43 10.50 5.59
C GLU A 89 -9.48 9.52 6.10
N GLN A 90 -9.04 8.37 6.60
CA GLN A 90 -9.89 7.31 7.13
C GLN A 90 -9.43 6.92 8.53
N ARG A 91 -10.39 6.80 9.44
CA ARG A 91 -10.17 6.32 10.80
C ARG A 91 -10.61 4.86 10.88
N ILE A 92 -9.75 4.00 11.42
CA ILE A 92 -9.90 2.54 11.39
C ILE A 92 -9.81 2.02 12.82
N TYR A 93 -10.90 1.40 13.28
CA TYR A 93 -10.96 0.72 14.57
C TYR A 93 -10.50 -0.71 14.38
N ILE A 94 -9.34 -1.07 14.92
CA ILE A 94 -8.69 -2.36 14.65
C ILE A 94 -9.56 -3.54 15.12
N ASN A 95 -10.26 -3.38 16.23
CA ASN A 95 -11.17 -4.39 16.78
C ASN A 95 -12.38 -4.68 15.87
N ASP A 96 -12.74 -3.74 15.00
CA ASP A 96 -13.88 -3.85 14.10
C ASP A 96 -13.52 -4.38 12.71
N VAL A 97 -12.22 -4.50 12.39
CA VAL A 97 -11.77 -5.02 11.10
C VAL A 97 -12.20 -6.48 10.95
N ASN A 98 -12.97 -6.75 9.90
CA ASN A 98 -13.39 -8.10 9.52
C ASN A 98 -12.71 -8.50 8.20
N PRO A 99 -11.66 -9.35 8.21
CA PRO A 99 -10.99 -9.83 7.00
C PRO A 99 -11.91 -10.51 5.98
N SER A 100 -13.06 -11.03 6.38
CA SER A 100 -14.03 -11.60 5.43
C SER A 100 -14.85 -10.54 4.67
N ASN A 101 -14.71 -9.27 5.05
CA ASN A 101 -15.32 -8.12 4.38
C ASN A 101 -14.54 -6.86 4.78
N ALA A 102 -13.37 -6.63 4.20
CA ALA A 102 -12.49 -5.51 4.54
C ALA A 102 -12.02 -4.75 3.29
N THR A 103 -11.60 -3.49 3.47
CA THR A 103 -10.79 -2.78 2.47
C THR A 103 -9.32 -3.15 2.60
N VAL A 104 -8.52 -2.83 1.57
CA VAL A 104 -7.07 -3.02 1.63
C VAL A 104 -6.43 -2.16 2.72
N VAL A 105 -6.97 -0.97 2.99
CA VAL A 105 -6.45 -0.05 4.01
C VAL A 105 -6.71 -0.60 5.41
N GLU A 106 -7.91 -1.13 5.67
CA GLU A 106 -8.26 -1.80 6.93
C GLU A 106 -7.35 -3.01 7.19
N MET A 107 -7.11 -3.84 6.17
CA MET A 107 -6.22 -5.00 6.30
C MET A 107 -4.75 -4.63 6.51
N ARG A 108 -4.26 -3.54 5.89
CA ARG A 108 -2.90 -3.03 6.14
C ARG A 108 -2.77 -2.40 7.53
N ALA A 109 -3.81 -1.74 8.03
CA ALA A 109 -3.83 -1.27 9.42
C ALA A 109 -3.78 -2.43 10.41
N LEU A 110 -4.53 -3.50 10.15
CA LEU A 110 -4.49 -4.74 10.93
C LEU A 110 -3.10 -5.40 10.89
N GLU A 111 -2.51 -5.53 9.69
CA GLU A 111 -1.14 -6.04 9.48
C GLU A 111 -0.11 -5.24 10.30
N ALA A 112 -0.17 -3.90 10.22
CA ALA A 112 0.77 -3.02 10.86
C ALA A 112 0.64 -3.01 12.39
N HIS A 113 -0.59 -3.01 12.91
CA HIS A 113 -0.85 -3.03 14.36
C HIS A 113 -0.29 -4.30 15.01
N TYR A 114 -0.61 -5.47 14.47
CA TYR A 114 -0.14 -6.75 15.01
C TYR A 114 1.27 -7.14 14.55
N LYS A 115 1.93 -6.29 13.74
CA LYS A 115 3.27 -6.53 13.19
C LYS A 115 3.36 -7.89 12.51
N VAL A 116 2.34 -8.22 11.71
CA VAL A 116 2.24 -9.51 11.02
C VAL A 116 3.49 -9.73 10.17
N GLU A 117 4.12 -10.88 10.34
CA GLU A 117 5.34 -11.22 9.62
C GLU A 117 5.06 -11.36 8.12
N LYS A 118 5.82 -10.61 7.31
CA LYS A 118 5.76 -10.72 5.85
C LYS A 118 6.48 -11.99 5.43
N GLN A 119 5.73 -13.05 5.18
CA GLN A 119 6.26 -14.35 4.78
C GLN A 119 7.11 -14.20 3.51
N GLY A 120 8.41 -14.52 3.60
CA GLY A 120 9.37 -14.35 2.50
C GLY A 120 9.71 -12.90 2.13
N GLY A 121 9.32 -11.92 2.95
CA GLY A 121 9.68 -10.50 2.78
C GLY A 121 8.86 -9.71 1.74
N PHE A 122 7.91 -10.34 1.04
CA PHE A 122 7.16 -9.69 -0.05
C PHE A 122 5.88 -9.00 0.44
N THR A 123 4.95 -9.75 1.05
CA THR A 123 3.67 -9.23 1.57
C THR A 123 3.04 -10.32 2.44
N SER A 124 2.23 -9.95 3.43
CA SER A 124 1.38 -10.92 4.15
C SER A 124 -0.05 -10.98 3.60
N LEU A 125 -0.46 -10.02 2.76
CA LEU A 125 -1.78 -9.98 2.11
C LEU A 125 -1.78 -10.65 0.73
N PRO A 126 -2.92 -11.23 0.29
CA PRO A 126 -3.04 -11.89 -1.03
C PRO A 126 -2.69 -10.93 -2.16
N LEU A 127 -2.05 -11.46 -3.22
CA LEU A 127 -1.60 -10.66 -4.36
C LEU A 127 -2.75 -9.93 -5.07
N GLU A 128 -3.94 -10.54 -5.12
CA GLU A 128 -5.14 -9.93 -5.70
C GLU A 128 -5.57 -8.63 -4.99
N ALA A 129 -5.15 -8.40 -3.75
CA ALA A 129 -5.40 -7.15 -3.03
C ALA A 129 -4.69 -5.94 -3.66
N GLY A 130 -3.67 -6.19 -4.49
CA GLY A 130 -2.99 -5.15 -5.27
C GLY A 130 -3.90 -4.42 -6.26
N ASN A 131 -5.03 -5.03 -6.65
CA ASN A 131 -5.96 -4.44 -7.63
C ASN A 131 -7.18 -3.76 -6.99
N MET A 132 -7.20 -3.61 -5.67
CA MET A 132 -8.33 -3.00 -4.95
C MET A 132 -8.21 -1.47 -4.90
N GLY A 133 -9.31 -0.77 -5.16
CA GLY A 133 -9.44 0.66 -4.86
C GLY A 133 -9.60 0.94 -3.36
N LEU A 134 -9.58 2.22 -2.98
CA LEU A 134 -9.72 2.67 -1.58
C LEU A 134 -10.96 2.06 -0.89
N ASN A 135 -12.08 2.05 -1.62
CA ASN A 135 -13.39 1.68 -1.08
C ASN A 135 -13.83 0.26 -1.43
N ASP A 136 -13.02 -0.48 -2.19
CA ASP A 136 -13.33 -1.87 -2.53
C ASP A 136 -13.29 -2.72 -1.26
N ARG A 137 -14.37 -3.47 -1.00
CA ARG A 137 -14.40 -4.46 0.07
C ARG A 137 -14.40 -5.86 -0.51
N ARG A 138 -13.58 -6.74 0.07
CA ARG A 138 -13.48 -8.15 -0.33
C ARG A 138 -13.33 -9.08 0.88
N ASP A 139 -13.58 -10.36 0.62
CA ASP A 139 -13.28 -11.45 1.54
C ASP A 139 -11.83 -11.90 1.36
N PHE A 140 -10.94 -11.39 2.20
CA PHE A 140 -9.52 -11.74 2.19
C PHE A 140 -9.29 -13.21 2.53
N ILE A 141 -10.15 -13.82 3.36
CA ILE A 141 -10.06 -15.24 3.70
C ILE A 141 -10.33 -16.10 2.46
N ALA A 142 -11.35 -15.74 1.68
CA ALA A 142 -11.60 -16.39 0.40
C ALA A 142 -10.45 -16.16 -0.60
N MET A 143 -9.86 -14.97 -0.64
CA MET A 143 -8.71 -14.67 -1.51
C MET A 143 -7.48 -15.51 -1.13
N PHE A 144 -7.20 -15.70 0.17
CA PHE A 144 -6.15 -16.62 0.62
C PHE A 144 -6.44 -18.05 0.17
N LYS A 145 -7.65 -18.57 0.45
CA LYS A 145 -8.05 -19.93 0.07
C LYS A 145 -7.87 -20.18 -1.43
N LYS A 146 -8.29 -19.23 -2.27
CA LYS A 146 -8.10 -19.30 -3.72
C LYS A 146 -6.61 -19.31 -4.11
N SER A 147 -5.81 -18.42 -3.53
CA SER A 147 -4.37 -18.35 -3.79
C SER A 147 -3.65 -19.66 -3.40
N ILE A 148 -4.02 -20.24 -2.26
CA ILE A 148 -3.51 -21.52 -1.75
C ILE A 148 -3.89 -22.66 -2.71
N GLU A 149 -5.15 -22.70 -3.15
CA GLU A 149 -5.64 -23.70 -4.10
C GLU A 149 -4.89 -23.64 -5.44
N ASP A 150 -4.72 -22.44 -6.00
CA ASP A 150 -3.99 -22.24 -7.26
C ASP A 150 -2.52 -22.65 -7.13
N LEU A 151 -1.86 -22.32 -6.03
CA LEU A 151 -0.46 -22.72 -5.78
C LEU A 151 -0.31 -24.23 -5.61
N ASN A 152 -1.27 -24.89 -4.97
CA ASN A 152 -1.28 -26.35 -4.87
C ASN A 152 -1.42 -27.01 -6.24
N LYS A 153 -2.29 -26.48 -7.12
CA LYS A 153 -2.44 -26.98 -8.50
C LYS A 153 -1.16 -26.80 -9.32
N LEU A 154 -0.43 -25.71 -9.08
CA LEU A 154 0.86 -25.43 -9.73
C LEU A 154 2.04 -26.22 -9.13
N GLY A 155 1.81 -27.07 -8.12
CA GLY A 155 2.86 -27.82 -7.42
C GLY A 155 3.78 -26.94 -6.57
N ARG A 156 3.37 -25.70 -6.25
CA ARG A 156 4.14 -24.74 -5.46
C ARG A 156 3.79 -24.85 -3.97
N PHE A 157 3.99 -26.04 -3.40
CA PHE A 157 3.57 -26.35 -2.02
C PHE A 157 4.25 -25.48 -0.95
N ASP A 158 5.52 -25.13 -1.14
CA ASP A 158 6.22 -24.24 -0.18
C ASP A 158 5.55 -22.86 -0.11
N LEU A 159 5.17 -22.29 -1.26
CA LEU A 159 4.46 -21.02 -1.29
C LEU A 159 3.05 -21.17 -0.72
N SER A 160 2.35 -22.24 -1.07
CA SER A 160 1.02 -22.55 -0.53
C SER A 160 1.04 -22.59 1.00
N LEU A 161 2.05 -23.24 1.60
CA LEU A 161 2.23 -23.29 3.04
C LEU A 161 2.48 -21.90 3.66
N LEU A 162 3.25 -21.03 3.00
CA LEU A 162 3.45 -19.65 3.46
C LEU A 162 2.12 -18.87 3.49
N TRP A 163 1.30 -19.01 2.45
CA TRP A 163 -0.01 -18.35 2.40
C TRP A 163 -1.00 -18.90 3.41
N THR A 164 -0.98 -20.20 3.69
CA THR A 164 -1.76 -20.81 4.77
C THR A 164 -1.40 -20.19 6.11
N LYS A 165 -0.10 -20.05 6.43
CA LYS A 165 0.35 -19.41 7.68
C LYS A 165 -0.12 -17.96 7.79
N SER A 166 -0.05 -17.20 6.70
CA SER A 166 -0.56 -15.82 6.68
C SER A 166 -2.08 -15.79 6.93
N MET A 167 -2.85 -16.66 6.27
CA MET A 167 -4.30 -16.77 6.48
C MET A 167 -4.64 -17.10 7.93
N ASP A 168 -3.99 -18.12 8.49
CA ASP A 168 -4.21 -18.55 9.88
C ASP A 168 -3.92 -17.42 10.87
N THR A 169 -2.84 -16.66 10.64
CA THR A 169 -2.53 -15.47 11.45
C THR A 169 -3.70 -14.49 11.47
N TYR A 170 -4.30 -14.17 10.32
CA TYR A 170 -5.44 -13.26 10.28
C TYR A 170 -6.71 -13.84 10.94
N LEU A 171 -6.94 -15.15 10.82
CA LEU A 171 -8.06 -15.82 11.50
C LEU A 171 -7.89 -15.77 13.03
N ASP A 172 -6.69 -16.00 13.53
CA ASP A 172 -6.38 -15.93 14.97
C ASP A 172 -6.56 -14.52 15.54
N LEU A 173 -6.08 -13.50 14.80
CA LEU A 173 -6.24 -12.09 15.19
C LEU A 173 -7.72 -11.70 15.29
N THR A 174 -8.55 -12.14 14.36
CA THR A 174 -9.99 -11.85 14.40
C THR A 174 -10.71 -12.56 15.54
N SER A 175 -10.28 -13.79 15.84
CA SER A 175 -10.80 -14.56 16.97
C SER A 175 -10.42 -13.90 18.30
N ALA A 176 -9.22 -13.32 18.40
CA ALA A 176 -8.81 -12.53 19.56
C ALA A 176 -9.67 -11.26 19.72
N ASN A 177 -9.96 -10.56 18.62
CA ASN A 177 -10.74 -9.31 18.66
C ASN A 177 -12.22 -9.52 18.98
N SER A 178 -12.77 -10.70 18.66
CA SER A 178 -14.14 -11.05 19.04
C SER A 178 -14.39 -11.10 20.56
N LYS A 179 -13.33 -11.18 21.38
CA LYS A 179 -13.44 -11.19 22.85
C LYS A 179 -13.78 -9.83 23.47
N TYR A 180 -13.66 -8.75 22.69
CA TYR A 180 -13.91 -7.38 23.15
C TYR A 180 -15.21 -6.79 22.58
N LYS A 181 -16.03 -7.60 21.90
CA LYS A 181 -17.37 -7.25 21.40
C LYS A 181 -18.45 -7.74 22.35
#